data_AF-A0A401W9Z8-F1
#
_entry.id   AF-A0A401W9Z8-F1
#
_cell.length_a   1.000
_cell.length_b   1.000
_cell.length_c   1.000
_cell.angle_alpha   90.00
_cell.angle_beta   90.00
_cell.angle_gamma   90.00
#
_symmetry.space_group_name_H-M   'P 1'
#
loop_
_entity.id
_entity.type
_entity.pdbx_description
1 polymer ?
#
loop_
_entity_poly.entity_id
_entity_poly.type
_entity_poly.pdbx_seq_one_letter_code
_entity_poly.pdbx_strand_id
1 'polypeptide(L)' 'MSTASVLTGALFIDLGEGREDKGTGRIRWSRPPRARYECLRCGTTEGPVTGARDVAAFVATIRTTHPTRCTTTHEGARAA' A
#
# COMPACT_ATOMS: atom_id res chain seq x y z
N MET A 1 14.13 -10.45 26.60
CA MET A 1 12.68 -10.20 26.44
C MET A 1 12.43 -9.97 24.95
N SER A 2 11.65 -10.82 24.31
CA SER A 2 11.32 -10.65 22.89
C SER A 2 10.18 -9.63 22.79
N THR A 3 10.40 -8.53 22.08
CA THR A 3 9.37 -7.51 21.85
C THR A 3 8.34 -8.06 20.89
N ALA A 4 7.10 -8.23 21.32
CA ALA A 4 6.02 -8.58 20.40
C ALA A 4 5.86 -7.46 19.36
N SER A 5 5.91 -7.81 18.08
CA SER A 5 5.60 -6.87 17.00
C SER A 5 4.09 -6.72 16.88
N VAL A 6 3.58 -5.51 17.08
CA VAL A 6 2.16 -5.21 16.88
C VAL A 6 1.93 -4.86 15.40
N LEU A 7 1.08 -5.64 14.72
CA LEU A 7 0.61 -5.30 13.38
C LEU A 7 -0.37 -4.12 13.47
N THR A 8 -0.03 -3.00 12.85
CA THR A 8 -0.84 -1.75 12.90
C THR A 8 -1.60 -1.46 11.61
N GLY A 9 -1.33 -2.21 10.55
CA GLY A 9 -1.93 -2.05 9.23
C GLY A 9 -1.37 -3.05 8.22
N ALA A 10 -1.98 -3.10 7.05
CA ALA A 10 -1.61 -3.96 5.94
C ALA A 10 -1.50 -3.15 4.64
N LEU A 11 -0.39 -3.27 3.93
CA LEU A 11 -0.16 -2.69 2.62
C LEU A 11 -0.25 -3.80 1.58
N PHE A 12 -1.24 -3.71 0.69
CA PHE A 12 -1.45 -4.66 -0.39
C PHE A 12 -0.91 -4.06 -1.68
N ILE A 13 -0.02 -4.80 -2.35
CA ILE A 13 0.56 -4.40 -3.63
C ILE A 13 0.38 -5.54 -4.62
N ASP A 14 -0.36 -5.26 -5.69
CA ASP A 14 -0.40 -6.07 -6.90
C ASP A 14 0.62 -5.49 -7.89
N LEU A 15 1.64 -6.27 -8.24
CA LEU A 15 2.69 -5.84 -9.16
C LEU A 15 2.22 -5.75 -10.61
N GLY A 16 1.01 -6.22 -10.90
CA GLY A 16 0.45 -6.21 -12.25
C GLY A 16 1.20 -7.17 -13.18
N GLU A 17 1.11 -6.87 -14.47
CA GLU A 17 1.76 -7.59 -15.56
C GLU A 17 2.16 -6.59 -16.64
N GLY A 18 3.44 -6.62 -17.02
CA GLY A 18 3.98 -5.74 -18.04
C GLY A 18 5.18 -6.35 -18.73
N ARG A 19 5.41 -5.91 -19.97
CA ARG A 19 6.57 -6.28 -20.77
C ARG A 19 7.34 -5.04 -21.14
N GLU A 20 8.66 -5.10 -21.02
CA GLU A 20 9.52 -4.04 -21.51
C GLU A 20 9.45 -3.95 -23.04
N ASP A 21 9.19 -2.75 -23.54
CA ASP A 21 9.40 -2.38 -24.93
C ASP A 21 10.88 -2.08 -25.13
N LYS A 22 11.60 -3.00 -25.79
CA LYS A 22 13.04 -2.90 -26.03
C LYS A 22 13.45 -1.67 -26.86
N GLY A 23 12.55 -1.06 -27.63
CA GLY A 23 12.84 0.13 -28.41
C GLY A 23 12.81 1.43 -27.60
N THR A 24 12.03 1.44 -26.50
CA THR A 24 11.85 2.65 -25.66
C THR A 24 12.35 2.48 -24.22
N GLY A 25 12.66 1.26 -23.80
CA GLY A 25 12.96 0.90 -22.41
C GLY A 25 11.77 1.06 -21.47
N ARG A 26 10.57 1.33 -21.98
CA ARG A 26 9.36 1.54 -21.17
C ARG A 26 8.63 0.22 -20.98
N ILE A 27 8.05 0.03 -19.79
CA ILE A 27 7.13 -1.09 -19.57
C ILE A 27 5.77 -0.79 -20.21
N ARG A 28 5.33 -1.66 -21.12
CA ARG A 28 3.94 -1.72 -21.59
C ARG A 28 3.17 -2.65 -20.66
N TRP A 29 2.18 -2.11 -19.98
CA TRP A 29 1.37 -2.84 -19.01
C TRP A 29 0.17 -3.49 -19.70
N SER A 30 0.01 -4.80 -19.57
CA SER A 30 -1.25 -5.50 -19.84
C SER A 30 -2.19 -5.40 -18.63
N ARG A 31 -1.61 -5.38 -17.43
CA ARG A 31 -2.30 -5.05 -16.18
C ARG A 31 -1.41 -4.12 -15.34
N PRO A 32 -1.76 -2.85 -15.15
CA PRO A 32 -0.94 -1.94 -14.34
C PRO A 32 -0.90 -2.39 -12.88
N PRO A 33 0.20 -2.10 -12.15
CA PRO A 33 0.28 -2.41 -10.73
C PRO A 33 -0.74 -1.58 -9.95
N ARG A 34 -1.16 -2.11 -8.79
CA ARG A 34 -2.16 -1.49 -7.92
C ARG A 34 -1.73 -1.59 -6.46
N ALA A 35 -2.14 -0.62 -5.65
CA ALA A 35 -1.90 -0.69 -4.22
C ALA A 35 -3.05 -0.11 -3.41
N ARG A 36 -3.26 -0.66 -2.22
CA ARG A 36 -4.14 -0.10 -1.18
C ARG A 36 -3.54 -0.33 0.20
N TYR A 37 -3.91 0.49 1.16
CA TYR A 37 -3.49 0.36 2.55
C TYR A 37 -4.70 0.28 3.46
N GLU A 38 -4.67 -0.64 4.42
CA GLU A 38 -5.68 -0.81 5.45
C GLU A 38 -5.01 -0.59 6.81
N CYS A 39 -5.42 0.45 7.54
CA CYS A 39 -4.91 0.70 8.88
C CYS A 39 -5.75 -0.05 9.90
N LEU A 40 -5.15 -0.99 10.63
CA LEU A 40 -5.80 -1.71 11.72
C LEU A 40 -5.91 -0.87 12.98
N ARG A 41 -5.11 0.21 13.10
CA ARG A 41 -5.20 1.14 14.23
C ARG A 41 -6.41 2.06 14.10
N CYS A 42 -6.56 2.78 13.01
CA CYS A 42 -7.63 3.78 12.85
C CYS A 42 -8.76 3.35 11.90
N GLY A 43 -8.74 2.10 11.42
CA GLY A 43 -9.77 1.55 10.52
C GLY A 43 -9.80 2.17 9.11
N THR A 44 -8.93 3.14 8.81
CA THR A 44 -8.93 3.83 7.52
C THR A 44 -8.44 2.90 6.42
N THR A 45 -9.12 2.93 5.28
CA THR A 45 -8.64 2.37 4.01
C THR A 45 -8.22 3.49 3.08
N GLU A 46 -7.05 3.36 2.46
CA GLU A 46 -6.53 4.31 1.48
C GLU A 46 -6.23 3.63 0.14
N GLY A 47 -6.57 4.32 -0.95
CA GLY A 47 -6.53 3.76 -2.30
C GLY A 47 -7.88 3.14 -2.72
N PRO A 48 -7.89 2.24 -3.73
CA PRO A 48 -6.74 1.75 -4.47
C PRO A 48 -6.16 2.80 -5.43
N VAL A 49 -4.84 2.82 -5.60
CA VAL A 49 -4.15 3.53 -6.68
C VAL A 49 -3.74 2.54 -7.78
N THR A 50 -3.59 3.01 -9.02
CA THR A 50 -3.23 2.18 -10.17
C THR A 50 -2.13 2.87 -10.99
N GLY A 51 -1.13 2.10 -11.43
CA GLY A 51 0.00 2.59 -12.21
C GLY A 51 1.30 2.65 -11.41
N ALA A 52 2.43 2.32 -12.05
CA ALA A 52 3.70 2.10 -11.35
C ALA A 52 4.20 3.35 -10.59
N ARG A 53 4.09 4.53 -11.21
CA ARG A 53 4.46 5.81 -10.58
C ARG A 53 3.59 6.10 -9.36
N ASP A 54 2.28 5.95 -9.49
CA ASP A 54 1.34 6.29 -8.44
C ASP A 54 1.39 5.29 -7.28
N VAL A 55 1.62 4.00 -7.56
CA VAL A 55 1.90 2.99 -6.54
C VAL A 55 3.16 3.32 -5.77
N ALA A 56 4.27 3.68 -6.43
CA ALA A 56 5.50 4.04 -5.75
C ALA A 56 5.33 5.28 -4.85
N ALA A 57 4.66 6.31 -5.37
CA ALA A 57 4.33 7.51 -4.61
C ALA A 57 3.42 7.19 -3.41
N PHE A 58 2.36 6.40 -3.62
CA PHE A 58 1.44 5.97 -2.58
C PHE A 58 2.15 5.23 -1.45
N VAL A 59 3.03 4.27 -1.76
CA VAL A 59 3.78 3.54 -0.74
C VAL A 59 4.66 4.48 0.09
N ALA A 60 5.32 5.45 -0.54
CA ALA A 60 6.09 6.46 0.16
C ALA A 60 5.21 7.33 1.07
N THR A 61 4.07 7.81 0.54
CA THR A 61 3.10 8.64 1.28
C THR A 61 2.48 7.89 2.46
N ILE A 62 2.08 6.63 2.32
CA ILE A 62 1.54 5.84 3.43
C ILE A 62 2.56 5.73 4.56
N ARG A 63 3.84 5.51 4.24
CA ARG A 63 4.89 5.38 5.27
C ARG A 63 5.14 6.68 6.03
N THR A 64 5.06 7.83 5.39
CA THR A 64 5.45 9.12 5.98
C THR A 64 4.27 9.93 6.51
N THR A 65 3.12 9.83 5.85
CA THR A 65 1.97 10.73 6.07
C THR A 65 0.85 10.06 6.84
N HIS A 66 0.57 8.77 6.61
CA HIS A 66 -0.47 8.09 7.38
C HIS A 66 -0.23 8.18 8.90
N PRO A 67 0.99 7.98 9.43
CA PRO A 67 1.24 8.07 10.86
C PRO A 67 0.90 9.43 11.48
N THR A 68 1.01 10.53 10.73
CA THR A 68 0.75 11.88 11.27
C THR A 68 -0.74 12.17 11.44
N ARG A 69 -1.60 11.47 10.69
CA ARG A 69 -3.07 11.59 10.79
C ARG A 69 -3.75 10.40 11.46
N CYS A 70 -3.00 9.35 11.79
CA CYS A 70 -3.51 8.16 12.47
C CYS A 70 -3.67 8.44 13.97
N THR A 71 -4.65 9.28 14.32
CA THR A 71 -4.86 9.79 15.68
C THR A 71 -5.79 8.93 16.54
N THR A 72 -6.56 8.02 15.93
CA THR A 72 -7.53 7.17 16.64
C THR A 72 -7.04 5.74 16.72
N THR A 73 -7.10 5.15 17.92
CA THR A 73 -6.90 3.72 18.16
C THR A 73 -8.25 3.06 18.31
N HIS A 74 -8.64 2.23 17.36
CA HIS A 74 -9.74 1.29 17.49
C HIS A 74 -9.21 -0.02 18.06
N GLU A 75 -9.78 -0.47 19.18
CA GLU A 75 -9.65 -1.85 19.63
C GLU A 75 -10.51 -2.72 18.70
N GLY A 76 -10.00 -3.06 17.51
CA GLY A 76 -10.85 -3.61 16.46
C GLY A 76 -10.12 -4.43 15.41
N ALA A 77 -9.38 -5.46 15.82
CA ALA A 77 -9.12 -6.59 14.94
C ALA A 77 -10.27 -7.59 15.10
N ARG A 78 -11.21 -7.63 14.15
CA ARG A 78 -11.92 -8.88 13.84
C ARG A 78 -11.43 -9.35 12.49
N ALA A 79 -10.35 -10.14 12.52
CA ALA A 79 -10.08 -11.08 11.45
C ALA A 79 -11.29 -12.01 11.36
N ALA A 80 -11.92 -12.05 10.18
CA ALA A 80 -12.92 -13.04 9.80
C ALA A 80 -12.21 -14.27 9.20
#